data_AF-A0A2V6ZSG3-F1
#
_entry.id   AF-A0A2V6ZSG3-F1
#
_cell.length_a   1.000
_cell.length_b   1.000
_cell.length_c   1.000
_cell.angle_alpha   90.00
_cell.angle_beta   90.00
_cell.angle_gamma   90.00
#
_symmetry.space_group_name_H-M   'P 1'
#
loop_
_entity.id
_entity.type
_entity.pdbx_description
1 polymer ?
#
loop_
_entity_poly.entity_id
_entity_poly.type
_entity_poly.pdbx_seq_one_letter_code
_entity_poly.pdbx_strand_id
1 'polypeptide(L)'
;MKEPSSSRWYRALPVTLAAMLGLMLLVVTVVDTFADHALGTEAQIAWKARLQRVDDALARNDLAGAEMLWREAYAAALKSRHWEGLVAVGDAYRRLGERAGFHNTSDAKARETYLAALFRARSQGSLEGVLRAAQGFADLGDHEIVERCIRVGRGVAARSRDPRAEDRVRIFAERWAARAREADHLGLVP
;
A
#
# COMPACT_ATOMS: atom_id res chain seq x y z
N MET A 1 32.55 -65.87 6.08
CA MET A 1 31.73 -65.08 5.14
C MET A 1 31.06 -63.96 5.94
N LYS A 2 31.68 -62.76 5.96
CA LYS A 2 31.16 -61.56 6.63
C LYS A 2 31.35 -60.40 5.64
N GLU A 3 30.30 -60.04 4.92
CA GLU A 3 30.28 -58.77 4.21
C GLU A 3 29.85 -57.67 5.19
N PRO A 4 30.69 -56.64 5.45
CA PRO A 4 30.35 -55.61 6.42
C PRO A 4 29.54 -54.51 5.74
N SER A 5 28.30 -54.35 6.18
CA SER A 5 27.68 -53.10 6.68
C SER A 5 27.96 -51.75 5.97
N SER A 6 28.46 -51.69 4.73
CA SER A 6 28.87 -50.43 4.09
C SER A 6 27.73 -49.76 3.31
N SER A 7 26.76 -50.53 2.78
CA SER A 7 25.70 -49.99 1.92
C SER A 7 24.64 -49.16 2.67
N ARG A 8 24.47 -49.38 3.99
CA ARG A 8 23.58 -48.56 4.84
C ARG A 8 24.15 -47.18 5.14
N TRP A 9 25.48 -47.05 5.24
CA TRP A 9 26.14 -45.77 5.53
C TRP A 9 26.20 -44.86 4.29
N TYR A 10 26.42 -45.43 3.09
CA TYR A 10 26.41 -44.66 1.85
C TYR A 10 25.03 -44.12 1.46
N ARG A 11 23.94 -44.78 1.86
CA ARG A 11 22.57 -44.28 1.63
C ARG A 11 22.13 -43.21 2.63
N ALA A 12 22.76 -43.15 3.82
CA ALA A 12 22.42 -42.16 4.84
C ALA A 12 23.05 -40.78 4.56
N LEU A 13 24.27 -40.75 4.00
CA LEU A 13 24.99 -39.52 3.65
C LEU A 13 24.23 -38.54 2.72
N PRO A 14 23.58 -38.97 1.62
CA PRO A 14 22.82 -38.05 0.77
C PRO A 14 21.53 -37.57 1.44
N VAL A 15 20.92 -38.39 2.31
CA VAL A 15 19.69 -38.02 3.04
C VAL A 15 19.98 -36.96 4.11
N THR A 16 21.09 -37.09 4.85
CA THR A 16 21.49 -36.08 5.82
C THR A 16 21.88 -34.77 5.15
N LEU A 17 22.58 -34.82 4.02
CA LEU A 17 22.96 -33.61 3.27
C LEU A 17 21.74 -32.88 2.69
N ALA A 18 20.77 -33.62 2.14
CA ALA A 18 19.50 -33.07 1.67
C ALA A 18 18.67 -32.48 2.81
N ALA A 19 18.64 -33.14 3.98
CA ALA A 19 17.96 -32.62 5.17
C ALA A 19 18.62 -31.33 5.70
N MET A 20 19.94 -31.25 5.71
CA MET A 20 20.67 -30.02 6.08
C MET A 20 20.43 -28.89 5.09
N LEU A 21 20.43 -29.16 3.78
CA LEU A 21 20.09 -28.18 2.75
C LEU A 21 18.64 -27.69 2.88
N GLY A 22 17.69 -28.59 3.10
CA GLY A 22 16.30 -28.23 3.35
C GLY A 22 16.13 -27.39 4.61
N LEU A 23 16.82 -27.75 5.70
CA LEU A 23 16.83 -26.98 6.95
C LEU A 23 17.47 -25.60 6.75
N MET A 24 18.58 -25.50 6.00
CA MET A 24 19.25 -24.23 5.73
C MET A 24 18.37 -23.30 4.88
N LEU A 25 17.72 -23.83 3.84
CA LEU A 25 16.76 -23.07 3.03
C LEU A 25 15.55 -22.62 3.86
N LEU A 26 15.04 -23.48 4.75
CA LEU A 26 13.97 -23.13 5.69
C LEU A 26 14.42 -22.00 6.64
N VAL A 27 15.61 -22.09 7.23
CA VAL A 27 16.14 -21.05 8.13
C VAL A 27 16.30 -19.71 7.41
N VAL A 28 16.84 -19.70 6.18
CA VAL A 28 16.99 -18.47 5.39
C VAL A 28 15.62 -17.82 5.12
N THR A 29 14.63 -18.59 4.66
CA THR A 29 13.29 -18.05 4.36
C THR A 29 12.57 -17.50 5.61
N VAL A 30 12.75 -18.16 6.76
CA VAL A 30 12.18 -17.72 8.04
C VAL A 30 12.85 -16.44 8.54
N VAL A 31 14.18 -16.34 8.47
CA VAL A 31 14.91 -15.12 8.85
C VAL A 31 14.54 -13.94 7.96
N ASP A 32 14.44 -14.14 6.65
CA ASP A 32 14.02 -13.10 5.70
C ASP A 32 12.61 -12.60 5.98
N THR A 33 11.66 -13.50 6.27
CA THR A 33 10.28 -13.12 6.58
C THR A 33 10.15 -12.37 7.91
N PHE A 34 10.95 -12.72 8.92
CA PHE A 34 10.99 -11.98 10.19
C PHE A 34 11.66 -10.60 10.05
N ALA A 35 12.76 -10.52 9.30
CA ALA A 35 13.42 -9.25 9.01
C ALA A 35 12.50 -8.31 8.22
N ASP A 36 11.80 -8.82 7.21
CA ASP A 36 10.80 -8.06 6.43
C ASP A 36 9.65 -7.55 7.31
N HIS A 37 9.16 -8.35 8.27
CA HIS A 37 8.12 -7.92 9.20
C HIS A 37 8.60 -6.85 10.18
N ALA A 38 9.81 -6.99 10.72
CA ALA A 38 10.40 -6.01 11.63
C ALA A 38 10.62 -4.66 10.92
N LEU A 39 11.23 -4.69 9.73
CA LEU A 39 11.44 -3.50 8.89
C LEU A 39 10.11 -2.85 8.48
N GLY A 40 9.11 -3.67 8.12
CA GLY A 40 7.75 -3.21 7.82
C GLY A 40 7.11 -2.49 9.00
N THR A 41 7.23 -3.05 10.22
CA THR A 41 6.64 -2.50 11.45
C THR A 41 7.30 -1.17 11.85
N GLU A 42 8.63 -1.11 11.86
CA GLU A 42 9.35 0.13 12.15
C GLU A 42 9.02 1.22 11.14
N ALA A 43 9.08 0.89 9.84
CA ALA A 43 8.72 1.84 8.80
C ALA A 43 7.25 2.27 8.90
N GLN A 44 6.33 1.37 9.31
CA GLN A 44 4.92 1.65 9.54
C GLN A 44 4.68 2.66 10.66
N ILE A 45 5.43 2.55 11.76
CA ILE A 45 5.40 3.52 12.85
C ILE A 45 6.04 4.84 12.39
N ALA A 46 7.14 4.75 11.67
CA ALA A 46 7.97 5.91 11.35
C ALA A 46 7.34 6.85 10.32
N TRP A 47 6.51 6.39 9.38
CA TRP A 47 5.78 7.32 8.49
C TRP A 47 4.67 8.07 9.22
N LYS A 48 3.97 7.40 10.16
CA LYS A 48 2.91 8.04 10.97
C LYS A 48 3.48 9.17 11.82
N ALA A 49 4.55 8.89 12.54
CA ALA A 49 5.23 9.89 13.36
C ALA A 49 5.75 11.08 12.53
N ARG A 50 6.24 10.83 11.31
CA ARG A 50 6.66 11.91 10.41
C ARG A 50 5.50 12.73 9.86
N LEU A 51 4.38 12.11 9.50
CA LEU A 51 3.18 12.83 9.08
C LEU A 51 2.61 13.72 10.17
N GLN A 52 2.64 13.29 11.44
CA GLN A 52 2.27 14.16 12.55
C GLN A 52 3.12 15.44 12.58
N ARG A 53 4.44 15.33 12.35
CA ARG A 53 5.31 16.51 12.25
C ARG A 53 5.01 17.38 11.02
N VAL A 54 4.58 16.79 9.91
CA VAL A 54 4.09 17.53 8.74
C VAL A 54 2.87 18.35 9.13
N ASP A 55 1.88 17.73 9.77
CA ASP A 55 0.65 18.41 10.23
C ASP A 55 0.98 19.52 11.25
N ASP A 56 1.94 19.31 12.16
CA ASP A 56 2.42 20.33 13.10
C ASP A 56 3.10 21.51 12.39
N ALA A 57 3.93 21.26 11.37
CA ALA A 57 4.56 22.30 10.56
C ALA A 57 3.51 23.08 9.76
N LEU A 58 2.53 22.39 9.17
CA LEU A 58 1.39 22.99 8.49
C LEU A 58 0.55 23.86 9.44
N ALA A 59 0.36 23.45 10.69
CA ALA A 59 -0.35 24.23 11.70
C ALA A 59 0.39 25.53 12.08
N ARG A 60 1.72 25.53 12.02
CA ARG A 60 2.57 26.71 12.22
C ARG A 60 2.77 27.55 10.96
N ASN A 61 2.12 27.21 9.85
CA ASN A 61 2.33 27.80 8.52
C ASN A 61 3.79 27.71 8.01
N ASP A 62 4.55 26.73 8.50
CA ASP A 62 5.91 26.42 8.04
C ASP A 62 5.83 25.47 6.83
N LEU A 63 5.52 26.04 5.67
CA LEU A 63 5.29 25.27 4.43
C LEU A 63 6.56 24.59 3.92
N ALA A 64 7.71 25.26 4.04
CA ALA A 64 8.99 24.70 3.62
C ALA A 64 9.42 23.54 4.54
N GLY A 65 9.27 23.69 5.86
CA GLY A 65 9.50 22.61 6.82
C GLY A 65 8.54 21.45 6.62
N ALA A 66 7.26 21.73 6.34
CA ALA A 66 6.26 20.72 6.04
C ALA A 66 6.62 19.91 4.78
N GLU A 67 7.11 20.55 3.72
CA GLU A 67 7.54 19.83 2.50
C GLU A 67 8.74 18.91 2.76
N MET A 68 9.74 19.39 3.51
CA MET A 68 10.90 18.57 3.88
C MET A 68 10.48 17.34 4.69
N LEU A 69 9.67 17.55 5.73
CA LEU A 69 9.15 16.47 6.58
C LEU A 69 8.27 15.50 5.78
N TRP A 70 7.53 16.00 4.80
CA TRP A 70 6.73 15.17 3.91
C TRP A 70 7.59 14.24 3.07
N ARG A 71 8.73 14.73 2.53
CA ARG A 71 9.67 13.88 1.76
C ARG A 71 10.20 12.72 2.60
N GLU A 72 10.50 12.96 3.88
CA GLU A 72 10.90 11.89 4.80
C GLU A 72 9.76 10.91 5.10
N ALA A 73 8.53 11.42 5.30
CA ALA A 73 7.35 10.59 5.50
C ALA A 73 7.08 9.71 4.28
N TYR A 74 7.21 10.27 3.07
CA TYR A 74 7.08 9.55 1.81
C TYR A 74 8.11 8.44 1.67
N ALA A 75 9.38 8.72 1.97
CA ALA A 75 10.44 7.70 1.95
C ALA A 75 10.16 6.56 2.94
N ALA A 76 9.66 6.87 4.14
CA ALA A 76 9.26 5.87 5.13
C ALA A 76 8.04 5.05 4.68
N ALA A 77 7.03 5.70 4.09
CA ALA A 77 5.85 5.03 3.55
C ALA A 77 6.21 4.07 2.41
N LEU A 78 7.12 4.45 1.51
CA LEU A 78 7.63 3.56 0.47
C LEU A 78 8.29 2.31 1.08
N LYS A 79 9.15 2.50 2.09
CA LYS A 79 9.84 1.43 2.83
C LYS A 79 8.91 0.52 3.62
N SER A 80 7.77 1.01 4.10
CA SER A 80 6.82 0.21 4.88
C SER A 80 6.25 -0.99 4.14
N ARG A 81 6.32 -1.02 2.80
CA ARG A 81 5.69 -2.06 1.97
C ARG A 81 4.18 -2.22 2.23
N HIS A 82 3.55 -1.23 2.87
CA HIS A 82 2.12 -1.14 3.16
C HIS A 82 1.44 -0.01 2.36
N TRP A 83 0.14 -0.16 2.07
CA TRP A 83 -0.61 0.80 1.23
C TRP A 83 -1.02 2.04 2.04
N GLU A 84 -1.24 1.88 3.33
CA GLU A 84 -1.74 2.89 4.27
C GLU A 84 -0.85 4.15 4.25
N GLY A 85 0.46 3.94 4.35
CA GLY A 85 1.42 5.05 4.33
C GLY A 85 1.39 5.79 3.00
N LEU A 86 1.19 5.10 1.87
CA LEU A 86 1.16 5.71 0.54
C LEU A 86 -0.11 6.55 0.32
N VAL A 87 -1.26 6.09 0.81
CA VAL A 87 -2.48 6.91 0.81
C VAL A 87 -2.28 8.13 1.71
N ALA A 88 -1.79 7.94 2.93
CA ALA A 88 -1.66 9.02 3.90
C ALA A 88 -0.70 10.13 3.46
N VAL A 89 0.43 9.77 2.83
CA VAL A 89 1.37 10.76 2.27
C VAL A 89 0.81 11.44 1.01
N GLY A 90 0.01 10.75 0.19
CA GLY A 90 -0.73 11.38 -0.91
C GLY A 90 -1.72 12.42 -0.41
N ASP A 91 -2.54 12.05 0.58
CA ASP A 91 -3.52 12.93 1.24
C ASP A 91 -2.81 14.17 1.84
N ALA A 92 -1.67 13.96 2.50
CA ALA A 92 -0.88 15.04 3.11
C ALA A 92 -0.26 15.99 2.08
N TYR A 93 0.25 15.47 0.96
CA TYR A 93 0.85 16.32 -0.07
C TYR A 93 -0.18 17.19 -0.78
N ARG A 94 -1.40 16.66 -0.96
CA ARG A 94 -2.52 17.42 -1.51
C ARG A 94 -2.87 18.60 -0.60
N ARG A 95 -3.00 18.37 0.72
CA ARG A 95 -3.22 19.45 1.71
C ARG A 95 -2.09 20.48 1.73
N LEU A 96 -0.85 20.03 1.59
CA LEU A 96 0.31 20.92 1.52
C LEU A 96 0.24 21.81 0.27
N GLY A 97 -0.03 21.23 -0.91
CA GLY A 97 -0.14 21.97 -2.16
C GLY A 97 -1.31 22.94 -2.20
N GLU A 98 -2.44 22.58 -1.60
CA GLU A 98 -3.58 23.48 -1.40
C GLU A 98 -3.17 24.72 -0.60
N ARG A 99 -2.44 24.55 0.52
CA ARG A 99 -2.01 25.66 1.37
C ARG A 99 -0.86 26.48 0.78
N ALA A 100 0.03 25.84 0.05
CA ALA A 100 1.22 26.47 -0.51
C ALA A 100 1.02 26.99 -1.95
N GLY A 101 -0.15 26.78 -2.55
CA GLY A 101 -0.52 27.34 -3.85
C GLY A 101 0.02 26.59 -5.07
N PHE A 102 0.49 25.34 -4.93
CA PHE A 102 1.10 24.55 -6.03
C PHE A 102 0.27 23.33 -6.47
N HIS A 103 -1.05 23.46 -6.48
CA HIS A 103 -2.06 22.44 -6.80
C HIS A 103 -1.67 21.43 -7.90
N ASN A 104 -1.26 21.90 -9.09
CA ASN A 104 -0.93 20.99 -10.20
C ASN A 104 0.21 20.01 -9.87
N THR A 105 1.25 20.50 -9.18
CA THR A 105 2.40 19.69 -8.78
C THR A 105 2.03 18.73 -7.65
N SER A 106 1.24 19.20 -6.68
CA SER A 106 0.77 18.33 -5.59
C SER A 106 -0.14 17.23 -6.11
N ASP A 107 -1.02 17.54 -7.05
CA ASP A 107 -1.99 16.59 -7.60
C ASP A 107 -1.30 15.52 -8.45
N ALA A 108 -0.32 15.91 -9.27
CA ALA A 108 0.49 14.96 -10.02
C ALA A 108 1.21 13.98 -9.08
N LYS A 109 1.84 14.48 -8.01
CA LYS A 109 2.52 13.63 -7.04
C LYS A 109 1.55 12.79 -6.20
N ALA A 110 0.40 13.35 -5.81
CA ALA A 110 -0.65 12.63 -5.10
C ALA A 110 -1.17 11.45 -5.95
N ARG A 111 -1.40 11.68 -7.26
CA ARG A 111 -1.78 10.65 -8.22
C ARG A 111 -0.77 9.52 -8.29
N GLU A 112 0.53 9.83 -8.35
CA GLU A 112 1.60 8.81 -8.31
C GLU A 112 1.55 7.98 -7.03
N THR A 113 1.39 8.62 -5.87
CA THR A 113 1.27 7.92 -4.58
C THR A 113 0.03 7.03 -4.49
N TYR A 114 -1.12 7.47 -4.99
CA TYR A 114 -2.33 6.65 -5.02
C TYR A 114 -2.21 5.48 -5.99
N LEU A 115 -1.51 5.63 -7.11
CA LEU A 115 -1.23 4.50 -8.02
C LEU A 115 -0.36 3.45 -7.31
N ALA A 116 0.70 3.88 -6.63
CA ALA A 116 1.54 2.97 -5.84
C ALA A 116 0.74 2.29 -4.73
N ALA A 117 -0.14 3.02 -4.03
CA ALA A 117 -1.04 2.48 -3.02
C ALA A 117 -2.00 1.43 -3.60
N LEU A 118 -2.62 1.72 -4.75
CA LEU A 118 -3.56 0.83 -5.43
C LEU A 118 -2.91 -0.49 -5.83
N PHE A 119 -1.72 -0.44 -6.44
CA PHE A 119 -1.00 -1.66 -6.83
C PHE A 119 -0.65 -2.51 -5.61
N ARG A 120 -0.19 -1.88 -4.54
CA ARG A 120 0.18 -2.54 -3.29
C ARG A 120 -1.03 -3.11 -2.55
N ALA A 121 -2.14 -2.38 -2.47
CA ALA A 121 -3.38 -2.86 -1.87
C ALA A 121 -3.95 -4.05 -2.66
N ARG A 122 -3.93 -3.98 -3.99
CA ARG A 122 -4.34 -5.09 -4.85
C ARG A 122 -3.48 -6.33 -4.64
N SER A 123 -2.15 -6.20 -4.58
CA SER A 123 -1.25 -7.34 -4.36
C SER A 123 -1.44 -7.98 -2.98
N GLN A 124 -1.83 -7.18 -1.98
CA GLN A 124 -2.15 -7.64 -0.64
C GLN A 124 -3.58 -8.19 -0.49
N GLY A 125 -4.40 -8.13 -1.55
CA GLY A 125 -5.82 -8.49 -1.46
C GLY A 125 -6.64 -7.56 -0.55
N SER A 126 -6.14 -6.36 -0.25
CA SER A 126 -6.77 -5.40 0.64
C SER A 126 -7.85 -4.61 -0.11
N LEU A 127 -9.12 -4.99 0.09
CA LEU A 127 -10.23 -4.23 -0.47
C LEU A 127 -10.26 -2.80 0.08
N GLU A 128 -10.01 -2.64 1.38
CA GLU A 128 -9.97 -1.34 2.03
C GLU A 128 -8.93 -0.43 1.37
N GLY A 129 -7.72 -0.93 1.14
CA GLY A 129 -6.67 -0.16 0.48
C GLY A 129 -7.03 0.23 -0.96
N VAL A 130 -7.72 -0.64 -1.70
CA VAL A 130 -8.22 -0.32 -3.05
C VAL A 130 -9.25 0.82 -2.99
N LEU A 131 -10.20 0.77 -2.07
CA LEU A 131 -11.24 1.80 -1.94
C LEU A 131 -10.67 3.12 -1.40
N ARG A 132 -9.68 3.08 -0.49
CA ARG A 132 -8.98 4.27 -0.01
C ARG A 132 -8.16 4.96 -1.11
N ALA A 133 -7.45 4.19 -1.95
CA ALA A 133 -6.77 4.75 -3.12
C ALA A 133 -7.79 5.31 -4.15
N ALA A 134 -8.90 4.62 -4.36
CA ALA A 134 -9.99 5.09 -5.24
C ALA A 134 -10.56 6.42 -4.76
N GLN A 135 -10.74 6.61 -3.45
CA GLN A 135 -11.15 7.89 -2.87
C GLN A 135 -10.13 8.99 -3.16
N GLY A 136 -8.82 8.70 -3.04
CA GLY A 136 -7.77 9.66 -3.39
C GLY A 136 -7.86 10.13 -4.85
N PHE A 137 -8.10 9.22 -5.79
CA PHE A 137 -8.34 9.58 -7.20
C PHE A 137 -9.64 10.38 -7.41
N ALA A 138 -10.70 10.03 -6.67
CA ALA A 138 -11.96 10.77 -6.71
C ALA A 138 -11.79 12.22 -6.23
N ASP A 139 -10.97 12.43 -5.19
CA ASP A 139 -10.65 13.76 -4.68
C ASP A 139 -9.79 14.59 -5.65
N LEU A 140 -9.04 13.94 -6.54
CA LEU A 140 -8.31 14.57 -7.65
C LEU A 140 -9.17 14.81 -8.91
N GLY A 141 -10.40 14.30 -8.94
CA GLY A 141 -11.25 14.37 -10.14
C GLY A 141 -10.85 13.39 -11.26
N ASP A 142 -10.09 12.34 -10.95
CA ASP A 142 -9.64 11.35 -11.93
C ASP A 142 -10.74 10.29 -12.21
N HIS A 143 -11.84 10.70 -12.84
CA HIS A 143 -13.07 9.91 -12.96
C HIS A 143 -12.84 8.52 -13.59
N GLU A 144 -12.11 8.46 -14.70
CA GLU A 144 -11.80 7.20 -15.39
C GLU A 144 -10.99 6.22 -14.51
N ILE A 145 -10.11 6.76 -13.66
CA ILE A 145 -9.29 5.96 -12.74
C ILE A 145 -10.16 5.39 -11.63
N VAL A 146 -11.11 6.17 -11.10
CA VAL A 146 -12.05 5.71 -10.07
C VAL A 146 -12.88 4.53 -10.58
N GLU A 147 -13.40 4.58 -11.80
CA GLU A 147 -14.14 3.45 -12.40
C GLU A 147 -13.28 2.19 -12.52
N ARG A 148 -12.01 2.36 -12.90
CA ARG A 148 -11.05 1.25 -12.96
C ARG A 148 -10.79 0.68 -11.57
N CYS A 149 -10.66 1.52 -10.55
CA CYS A 149 -10.51 1.10 -9.17
C CYS A 149 -11.73 0.32 -8.67
N ILE A 150 -12.95 0.72 -9.04
CA ILE A 150 -14.17 -0.03 -8.75
C ILE A 150 -14.11 -1.44 -9.36
N ARG A 151 -13.68 -1.57 -10.63
CA ARG A 151 -13.49 -2.89 -11.26
C ARG A 151 -12.46 -3.74 -10.54
N VAL A 152 -11.32 -3.15 -10.14
CA VAL A 152 -10.31 -3.83 -9.32
C VAL A 152 -10.90 -4.26 -7.97
N GLY A 153 -11.65 -3.38 -7.31
CA GLY A 153 -12.33 -3.63 -6.03
C GLY A 153 -13.28 -4.80 -6.11
N ARG A 154 -14.12 -4.89 -7.16
CA ARG A 154 -14.98 -6.07 -7.42
C ARG A 154 -14.17 -7.34 -7.53
N GLY A 155 -13.06 -7.31 -8.27
CA GLY A 155 -12.17 -8.46 -8.41
C GLY A 155 -11.53 -8.89 -7.08
N VAL A 156 -11.15 -7.94 -6.23
CA VAL A 156 -10.63 -8.25 -4.88
C VAL A 156 -11.74 -8.79 -3.97
N ALA A 157 -12.93 -8.19 -4.01
CA ALA A 157 -14.09 -8.63 -3.24
C ALA A 157 -14.51 -10.07 -3.58
N ALA A 158 -14.57 -10.42 -4.87
CA ALA A 158 -14.95 -11.76 -5.32
C ALA A 158 -13.98 -12.87 -4.86
N ARG A 159 -12.71 -12.51 -4.59
CA ARG A 159 -11.71 -13.45 -4.02
C ARG A 159 -11.66 -13.43 -2.50
N SER A 160 -12.36 -12.49 -1.87
CA SER A 160 -12.40 -12.35 -0.43
C SER A 160 -13.36 -13.36 0.19
N ARG A 161 -13.06 -13.80 1.41
CA ARG A 161 -13.99 -14.59 2.24
C ARG A 161 -14.97 -13.71 3.03
N ASP A 162 -14.84 -12.40 2.93
CA ASP A 162 -15.69 -11.42 3.62
C ASP A 162 -17.03 -11.24 2.88
N PRO A 163 -18.16 -11.65 3.47
CA PRO A 163 -19.48 -11.54 2.84
C PRO A 163 -19.90 -10.09 2.55
N ARG A 164 -19.31 -9.11 3.24
CA ARG A 164 -19.62 -7.67 3.05
C ARG A 164 -18.74 -7.00 2.01
N ALA A 165 -17.80 -7.73 1.41
CA ALA A 165 -16.83 -7.14 0.48
C ALA A 165 -17.53 -6.55 -0.76
N GLU A 166 -18.49 -7.27 -1.34
CA GLU A 166 -19.26 -6.80 -2.50
C GLU A 166 -20.11 -5.57 -2.16
N ASP A 167 -20.75 -5.59 -0.98
CA ASP A 167 -21.54 -4.47 -0.48
C ASP A 167 -20.70 -3.20 -0.30
N ARG A 168 -19.47 -3.31 0.24
CA ARG A 168 -18.57 -2.15 0.35
C ARG A 168 -18.23 -1.54 -1.00
N VAL A 169 -17.99 -2.37 -2.02
CA VAL A 169 -17.71 -1.89 -3.39
C VAL A 169 -18.95 -1.21 -3.98
N ARG A 170 -20.13 -1.80 -3.79
CA ARG A 170 -21.40 -1.23 -4.24
C ARG A 170 -21.65 0.13 -3.60
N ILE A 171 -21.56 0.23 -2.28
CA ILE A 171 -21.76 1.48 -1.52
C ILE A 171 -20.76 2.56 -1.98
N PHE A 172 -19.51 2.19 -2.22
CA PHE A 172 -18.52 3.13 -2.76
C PHE A 172 -18.91 3.62 -4.16
N ALA A 173 -19.30 2.70 -5.06
CA ALA A 173 -19.70 3.04 -6.42
C ALA A 173 -20.96 3.92 -6.48
N GLU A 174 -21.95 3.65 -5.65
CA GLU A 174 -23.19 4.45 -5.55
C GLU A 174 -22.88 5.88 -5.09
N ARG A 175 -22.04 6.03 -4.07
CA ARG A 175 -21.59 7.34 -3.56
C ARG A 175 -20.82 8.11 -4.62
N TRP A 176 -19.91 7.45 -5.32
CA TRP A 176 -19.15 8.06 -6.42
C TRP A 176 -20.09 8.52 -7.55
N ALA A 177 -21.02 7.67 -7.97
CA ALA A 177 -21.97 8.02 -9.02
C ALA A 177 -22.87 9.20 -8.63
N ALA A 178 -23.26 9.30 -7.35
CA ALA A 178 -24.00 10.47 -6.85
C ALA A 178 -23.18 11.76 -6.95
N ARG A 179 -21.91 11.72 -6.53
CA ARG A 179 -20.99 12.86 -6.62
C ARG A 179 -20.71 13.29 -8.05
N ALA A 180 -20.49 12.32 -8.95
CA ALA A 180 -20.26 12.61 -10.38
C ALA A 180 -21.46 13.32 -11.02
N ARG A 181 -22.70 12.90 -10.70
CA ARG A 181 -23.92 13.56 -11.17
C ARG A 181 -24.07 14.98 -10.62
N GLU A 182 -23.72 15.20 -9.36
CA GLU A 182 -23.75 16.53 -8.75
C GLU A 182 -22.74 17.48 -9.43
N ALA A 183 -21.53 16.99 -9.71
CA ALA A 183 -20.52 17.76 -10.43
C ALA A 183 -20.95 18.09 -11.87
N ASP A 184 -21.57 17.14 -12.57
CA ASP A 184 -22.13 17.34 -13.91
C ASP A 184 -23.25 18.39 -13.90
N HIS A 185 -24.16 18.33 -12.92
CA HIS A 185 -25.23 19.32 -12.76
C HIS A 185 -24.71 20.74 -12.51
N LEU A 186 -23.56 20.87 -11.83
CA LEU A 186 -22.89 22.14 -11.58
C LEU A 186 -22.01 22.62 -12.76
N GLY A 187 -21.91 21.86 -13.85
CA GLY A 187 -21.06 22.17 -15.00
C GLY A 187 -19.56 22.08 -14.68
N LEU A 188 -19.18 21.30 -13.67
CA LEU A 188 -17.80 21.13 -13.21
C LEU A 188 -17.10 19.92 -13.85
N VAL A 189 -17.83 19.14 -14.65
CA VAL A 189 -17.30 18.03 -15.46
C VAL A 189 -17.29 18.50 -16.91
N PRO A 190 -16.13 18.50 -17.61
CA PRO A 190 -16.06 18.82 -19.04
C PRO A 190 -16.69 17.75 -19.94
#